data_AF-A0AB39BQ29-F1
#
_entry.id   AF-A0AB39BQ29-F1
#
_cell.length_a   1.000
_cell.length_b   1.000
_cell.length_c   1.000
_cell.angle_alpha   90.00
_cell.angle_beta   90.00
_cell.angle_gamma   90.00
#
_symmetry.space_group_name_H-M   'P 1'
#
loop_
_entity.id
_entity.type
_entity.pdbx_description
1 polymer ?
#
loop_
_entity_poly.entity_id
_entity_poly.type
_entity_poly.pdbx_seq_one_letter_code
_entity_poly.pdbx_strand_id
1 'polypeptide(L)'
;MIKRKLQVASLTIFLVVLIGSSYITSWEQFNGFFEAWYFVSLFAILGILFYLLPVSILAEMLTRHMTNSIIRGFVSLFIHVGLVALFGLWDSSLGYVAVFAALAFFIVDELTRGFVEIILFKKLVLILAILGATSTISLMIIGFLSVH
;
A
#
# COMPACT_ATOMS: atom_id res chain seq x y z
N MET A 1 -3.06 5.89 -16.31
CA MET A 1 -2.59 4.64 -15.68
C MET A 1 -1.58 4.92 -14.58
N ILE A 2 -0.30 5.22 -14.90
CA ILE A 2 0.80 5.37 -13.92
C ILE A 2 0.50 6.42 -12.83
N LYS A 3 -0.02 7.60 -13.21
CA LYS A 3 -0.38 8.65 -12.24
C LYS A 3 -1.36 8.18 -11.14
N ARG A 4 -2.40 7.42 -11.51
CA ARG A 4 -3.36 6.83 -10.56
C ARG A 4 -2.66 5.82 -9.65
N LYS A 5 -1.85 4.93 -10.24
CA LYS A 5 -1.11 3.90 -9.49
C LYS A 5 -0.15 4.48 -8.46
N LEU A 6 0.50 5.60 -8.75
CA LEU A 6 1.33 6.32 -7.78
C LEU A 6 0.51 6.90 -6.62
N GLN A 7 -0.69 7.44 -6.90
CA GLN A 7 -1.61 7.91 -5.86
C GLN A 7 -2.08 6.77 -4.96
N VAL A 8 -2.45 5.64 -5.57
CA VAL A 8 -2.83 4.42 -4.87
C VAL A 8 -1.67 3.94 -3.99
N ALA A 9 -0.47 3.82 -4.54
CA ALA A 9 0.71 3.40 -3.79
C ALA A 9 0.96 4.32 -2.58
N SER A 10 0.89 5.64 -2.77
CA SER A 10 1.06 6.61 -1.68
C SER A 10 0.03 6.42 -0.56
N LEU A 11 -1.25 6.27 -0.92
CA LEU A 11 -2.32 6.03 0.04
C LEU A 11 -2.16 4.69 0.77
N THR A 12 -1.83 3.63 0.04
CA THR A 12 -1.59 2.31 0.62
C THR A 12 -0.40 2.34 1.57
N ILE A 13 0.71 3.01 1.21
CA ILE A 13 1.86 3.19 2.10
C ILE A 13 1.40 3.86 3.39
N PHE A 14 0.72 4.99 3.30
CA PHE A 14 0.24 5.70 4.48
C PHE A 14 -0.65 4.82 5.37
N LEU A 15 -1.62 4.10 4.79
CA LEU A 15 -2.52 3.23 5.55
C LEU A 15 -1.80 2.04 6.19
N VAL A 16 -0.90 1.39 5.46
CA VAL A 16 -0.12 0.26 5.98
C VAL A 16 0.81 0.73 7.11
N VAL A 17 1.45 1.89 6.94
CA VAL A 17 2.31 2.47 7.99
C VAL A 17 1.48 2.86 9.21
N LEU A 18 0.36 3.55 9.04
CA LEU A 18 -0.50 3.96 10.15
C LEU A 18 -1.01 2.76 10.95
N ILE A 19 -1.51 1.73 10.28
CA ILE A 19 -2.05 0.54 10.94
C ILE A 19 -0.92 -0.29 11.55
N GLY A 20 0.15 -0.54 10.77
CA GLY A 20 1.28 -1.35 11.21
C GLY A 20 2.00 -0.72 12.41
N SER A 21 2.27 0.60 12.36
CA SER A 21 2.87 1.30 13.50
C SER A 21 1.99 1.27 14.73
N SER A 22 0.69 1.56 14.59
CA SER A 22 -0.27 1.49 15.72
C SER A 22 -0.30 0.10 16.36
N TYR A 23 -0.20 -0.96 15.56
CA TYR A 23 -0.17 -2.33 16.06
C TYR A 23 1.11 -2.66 16.82
N ILE A 24 2.28 -2.35 16.25
CA ILE A 24 3.58 -2.73 16.85
C ILE A 24 4.06 -1.75 17.92
N THR A 25 3.46 -0.57 18.05
CA THR A 25 3.80 0.41 19.11
C THR A 25 3.63 -0.18 20.51
N SER A 26 2.76 -1.18 20.66
CA SER A 26 2.54 -1.87 21.93
C SER A 26 3.58 -2.95 22.24
N TRP A 27 4.50 -3.23 21.32
CA TRP A 27 5.51 -4.27 21.49
C TRP A 27 6.70 -3.77 22.30
N GLU A 28 7.29 -4.65 23.10
CA GLU A 28 8.40 -4.32 24.01
C GLU A 28 9.66 -3.80 23.29
N GLN A 29 9.81 -4.07 21.99
CA GLN A 29 10.95 -3.65 21.19
C GLN A 29 10.94 -2.18 20.75
N PHE A 30 9.83 -1.46 20.91
CA PHE A 30 9.67 -0.07 20.44
C PHE A 30 9.40 0.88 21.61
N ASN A 31 10.12 2.02 21.65
CA ASN A 31 9.98 3.01 22.73
C ASN A 31 8.82 3.99 22.49
N GLY A 32 8.10 3.86 21.39
CA GLY A 32 6.91 4.66 21.11
C GLY A 32 6.45 4.61 19.66
N PHE A 33 5.36 5.34 19.40
CA PHE A 33 4.68 5.35 18.11
C PHE A 33 5.57 5.84 16.95
N PHE A 34 6.38 6.88 17.17
CA PHE A 34 7.22 7.45 16.11
C PHE A 34 8.37 6.53 15.70
N GLU A 35 8.97 5.80 16.65
CA GLU A 35 9.97 4.77 16.36
C GLU A 35 9.35 3.62 15.55
N ALA A 36 8.20 3.12 15.98
CA ALA A 36 7.43 2.12 15.24
C ALA A 36 7.03 2.62 13.84
N TRP A 37 6.63 3.89 13.71
CA TRP A 37 6.32 4.53 12.43
C TRP A 37 7.53 4.52 11.49
N TYR A 38 8.69 4.95 11.98
CA TYR A 38 9.93 4.92 11.22
C TYR A 38 10.24 3.52 10.73
N PHE A 39 10.23 2.53 11.63
CA PHE A 39 10.53 1.14 11.29
C PHE A 39 9.58 0.59 10.22
N VAL A 40 8.26 0.71 10.40
CA VAL A 40 7.27 0.21 9.42
C VAL A 40 7.39 0.95 8.09
N SER A 41 7.69 2.26 8.11
CA SER A 41 7.86 3.06 6.90
C SER A 41 8.98 2.51 6.01
N LEU A 42 10.09 2.05 6.57
CA LEU A 42 11.19 1.47 5.79
C LEU A 42 10.73 0.26 4.97
N PHE A 43 9.95 -0.64 5.57
CA PHE A 43 9.45 -1.82 4.88
C PHE A 43 8.30 -1.49 3.92
N ALA A 44 7.33 -0.67 4.37
CA ALA A 44 6.14 -0.36 3.59
C ALA A 44 6.48 0.42 2.31
N ILE A 45 7.36 1.42 2.40
CA ILE A 45 7.78 2.23 1.23
C ILE A 45 8.47 1.33 0.21
N LEU A 46 9.45 0.52 0.64
CA LEU A 46 10.19 -0.35 -0.27
C LEU A 46 9.31 -1.44 -0.87
N GLY A 47 8.55 -2.16 -0.03
CA GLY A 47 7.67 -3.23 -0.47
C GLY A 47 6.57 -2.72 -1.41
N ILE A 48 5.99 -1.55 -1.13
CA ILE A 48 4.89 -1.06 -1.97
C ILE A 48 5.42 -0.47 -3.29
N LEU A 49 6.49 0.32 -3.27
CA LEU A 49 7.00 0.95 -4.49
C LEU A 49 7.72 -0.01 -5.43
N PHE A 50 8.51 -0.94 -4.89
CA PHE A 50 9.35 -1.82 -5.70
C PHE A 50 8.74 -3.20 -5.95
N TYR A 51 7.67 -3.56 -5.23
CA TYR A 51 7.00 -4.85 -5.44
C TYR A 51 5.53 -4.69 -5.83
N LEU A 52 4.69 -4.15 -4.94
CA LEU A 52 3.24 -4.08 -5.19
C LEU A 52 2.87 -3.17 -6.36
N LEU A 53 3.54 -2.04 -6.52
CA LEU A 53 3.28 -1.12 -7.63
C LEU A 53 3.57 -1.76 -9.00
N PRO A 54 4.76 -2.37 -9.25
CA PRO A 54 4.99 -3.17 -10.45
C PRO A 54 3.97 -4.28 -10.67
N VAL A 55 3.65 -5.05 -9.63
CA VAL A 55 2.62 -6.11 -9.68
C VAL A 55 1.27 -5.53 -10.12
N SER A 56 0.92 -4.36 -9.60
CA SER A 56 -0.35 -3.70 -9.91
C SER A 56 -0.42 -3.15 -11.33
N ILE A 57 0.71 -2.65 -11.85
CA ILE A 57 0.83 -2.24 -13.25
C ILE A 57 0.69 -3.46 -14.17
N LEU A 58 1.39 -4.56 -13.84
CA LEU A 58 1.30 -5.81 -14.59
C LEU A 58 -0.14 -6.36 -14.59
N ALA A 59 -0.80 -6.38 -13.43
CA ALA A 59 -2.18 -6.81 -13.31
C ALA A 59 -3.12 -5.99 -14.21
N GLU A 60 -2.96 -4.65 -14.24
CA GLU A 60 -3.76 -3.80 -15.13
C GLU A 60 -3.43 -4.06 -16.61
N MET A 61 -2.17 -4.26 -16.97
CA MET A 61 -1.78 -4.59 -18.35
C MET A 61 -2.37 -5.92 -18.83
N LEU A 62 -2.37 -6.93 -17.97
CA LEU A 62 -2.91 -8.26 -18.28
C LEU A 62 -4.43 -8.28 -18.33
N THR A 63 -5.12 -7.39 -17.60
CA THR A 63 -6.57 -7.45 -17.46
C THR A 63 -7.31 -6.34 -18.23
N ARG A 64 -6.59 -5.38 -18.86
CA ARG A 64 -7.18 -4.24 -19.59
C ARG A 64 -8.12 -4.61 -20.73
N HIS A 65 -7.96 -5.79 -21.32
CA HIS A 65 -8.78 -6.26 -22.44
C HIS A 65 -10.08 -6.96 -22.00
N MET A 66 -10.24 -7.18 -20.69
CA MET A 66 -11.42 -7.84 -20.12
C MET A 66 -12.56 -6.82 -19.96
N THR A 67 -13.70 -7.09 -20.57
CA THR A 67 -14.89 -6.22 -20.54
C THR A 67 -15.70 -6.40 -19.25
N ASN A 68 -15.70 -7.59 -18.66
CA ASN A 68 -16.40 -7.87 -17.41
C ASN A 68 -15.59 -7.37 -16.21
N SER A 69 -16.11 -6.37 -15.51
CA SER A 69 -15.46 -5.73 -14.35
C SER A 69 -15.22 -6.68 -13.19
N ILE A 70 -16.14 -7.62 -12.94
CA ILE A 70 -16.03 -8.59 -11.84
C ILE A 70 -14.89 -9.57 -12.12
N ILE A 71 -14.86 -10.15 -13.32
CA ILE A 71 -13.79 -11.08 -13.73
C ILE A 71 -12.45 -10.36 -13.71
N ARG A 72 -12.40 -9.14 -14.24
CA ARG A 72 -11.19 -8.30 -14.22
C ARG A 72 -10.68 -8.06 -12.79
N GLY A 73 -11.58 -7.73 -11.88
CA GLY A 73 -11.29 -7.53 -10.46
C GLY A 73 -10.74 -8.79 -9.80
N PHE A 74 -11.38 -9.94 -10.04
CA PHE A 74 -10.94 -11.23 -9.49
C PHE A 74 -9.55 -11.65 -9.99
N VAL A 75 -9.28 -11.52 -11.29
CA VAL A 75 -7.95 -11.82 -11.86
C VAL A 75 -6.90 -10.86 -11.30
N SER A 76 -7.23 -9.56 -11.19
CA SER A 76 -6.33 -8.57 -10.58
C SER A 76 -6.02 -8.92 -9.12
N LEU A 77 -7.03 -9.29 -8.33
CA LEU A 77 -6.86 -9.73 -6.94
C LEU A 77 -5.97 -10.98 -6.87
N PHE A 78 -6.21 -11.96 -7.73
CA PHE A 78 -5.41 -13.18 -7.79
C PHE A 78 -3.93 -12.88 -8.12
N ILE A 79 -3.65 -11.95 -9.02
CA ILE A 79 -2.28 -11.52 -9.32
C ILE A 79 -1.64 -10.84 -8.11
N HIS A 80 -2.35 -9.94 -7.42
CA HIS A 80 -1.83 -9.25 -6.24
C HIS A 80 -1.58 -10.21 -5.09
N VAL A 81 -2.56 -11.05 -4.73
CA VAL A 81 -2.43 -11.99 -3.60
C VAL A 81 -1.48 -13.12 -3.97
N GLY A 82 -1.58 -13.69 -5.18
CA GLY A 82 -0.80 -14.85 -5.59
C GLY A 82 0.70 -14.56 -5.70
N LEU A 83 1.07 -13.41 -6.30
CA LEU A 83 2.49 -13.03 -6.36
C LEU A 83 3.03 -12.70 -4.97
N VAL A 84 2.26 -11.94 -4.18
CA VAL A 84 2.70 -11.52 -2.85
C VAL A 84 2.72 -12.68 -1.84
N ALA A 85 1.86 -13.69 -2.01
CA ALA A 85 1.87 -14.92 -1.20
C ALA A 85 3.15 -15.75 -1.40
N LEU A 86 3.93 -15.52 -2.46
CA LEU A 86 5.26 -16.14 -2.63
C LEU A 86 6.21 -15.75 -1.50
N PHE A 87 6.05 -14.57 -0.86
CA PHE A 87 6.81 -14.23 0.34
C PHE A 87 6.51 -15.15 1.52
N GLY A 88 5.29 -15.68 1.60
CA GLY A 88 4.89 -16.66 2.60
C GLY A 88 5.61 -18.01 2.47
N LEU A 89 6.19 -18.31 1.30
CA LEU A 89 7.04 -19.50 1.10
C LEU A 89 8.42 -19.34 1.75
N TRP A 90 8.87 -18.09 1.92
CA TRP A 90 10.13 -17.77 2.58
C TRP A 90 9.96 -17.71 4.09
N ASP A 91 8.94 -16.96 4.54
CA ASP A 91 8.59 -16.83 5.95
C ASP A 91 7.08 -16.55 6.07
N SER A 92 6.39 -17.35 6.88
CA SER A 92 4.94 -17.27 7.03
C SER A 92 4.48 -15.93 7.65
N SER A 93 5.27 -15.35 8.56
CA SER A 93 4.99 -14.05 9.18
C SER A 93 5.09 -12.91 8.15
N LEU A 94 6.08 -12.97 7.26
CA LEU A 94 6.20 -12.03 6.12
C LEU A 94 5.03 -12.21 5.16
N GLY A 95 4.60 -13.44 4.92
CA GLY A 95 3.43 -13.76 4.09
C GLY A 95 2.15 -13.05 4.54
N TYR A 96 1.86 -13.05 5.85
CA TYR A 96 0.66 -12.39 6.38
C TYR A 96 0.67 -10.88 6.16
N VAL A 97 1.79 -10.21 6.47
CA VAL A 97 1.94 -8.76 6.27
C VAL A 97 1.85 -8.40 4.79
N ALA A 98 2.48 -9.20 3.94
CA ALA A 98 2.49 -8.99 2.52
C ALA A 98 1.07 -9.13 1.92
N VAL A 99 0.32 -10.17 2.31
CA VAL A 99 -1.09 -10.34 1.89
C VAL A 99 -1.96 -9.17 2.36
N PHE A 100 -1.79 -8.70 3.60
CA PHE A 100 -2.51 -7.51 4.09
C PHE A 100 -2.21 -6.27 3.24
N ALA A 101 -0.95 -6.00 2.94
CA ALA A 101 -0.55 -4.88 2.08
C ALA A 101 -1.10 -5.04 0.65
N ALA A 102 -1.13 -6.27 0.12
CA ALA A 102 -1.70 -6.58 -1.20
C ALA A 102 -3.21 -6.31 -1.27
N LEU A 103 -3.95 -6.71 -0.23
CA LEU A 103 -5.38 -6.45 -0.12
C LEU A 103 -5.67 -4.95 0.01
N ALA A 104 -4.94 -4.25 0.89
CA ALA A 104 -5.07 -2.81 1.03
C ALA A 104 -4.79 -2.08 -0.30
N PHE A 105 -3.74 -2.49 -1.02
CA PHE A 105 -3.43 -1.94 -2.35
C PHE A 105 -4.57 -2.21 -3.35
N PHE A 106 -5.05 -3.45 -3.42
CA PHE A 106 -6.11 -3.85 -4.33
C PHE A 106 -7.39 -3.06 -4.08
N ILE A 107 -7.82 -2.93 -2.83
CA ILE A 107 -9.02 -2.18 -2.45
C ILE A 107 -8.89 -0.72 -2.89
N VAL A 108 -7.76 -0.07 -2.59
CA VAL A 108 -7.53 1.32 -2.99
C VAL A 108 -7.45 1.46 -4.52
N ASP A 109 -6.81 0.52 -5.24
CA ASP A 109 -6.76 0.55 -6.71
C ASP A 109 -8.14 0.37 -7.35
N GLU A 110 -8.96 -0.55 -6.86
CA GLU A 110 -10.28 -0.81 -7.45
C GLU A 110 -11.27 0.31 -7.11
N LEU A 111 -11.23 0.86 -5.88
CA LEU A 111 -12.00 2.06 -5.52
C LEU A 111 -11.60 3.23 -6.41
N THR A 112 -10.29 3.49 -6.57
CA THR A 112 -9.83 4.61 -7.39
C THR A 112 -10.11 4.43 -8.87
N ARG A 113 -10.25 3.20 -9.34
CA ARG A 113 -10.65 2.86 -10.71
C ARG A 113 -12.16 3.03 -10.91
N GLY A 114 -12.99 2.50 -10.00
CA GLY A 114 -14.45 2.55 -10.09
C GLY A 114 -15.02 3.95 -9.97
N PHE A 115 -14.41 4.80 -9.12
CA PHE A 115 -14.84 6.18 -8.93
C PHE A 115 -14.01 7.20 -9.72
N VAL A 116 -13.16 6.73 -10.63
CA VAL A 116 -12.27 7.61 -11.38
C VAL A 116 -13.05 8.62 -12.20
N GLU A 117 -14.27 8.36 -12.66
CA GLU A 117 -14.99 9.32 -13.51
C GLU A 117 -15.53 10.53 -12.73
N ILE A 118 -15.59 10.46 -11.40
CA ILE A 118 -16.10 11.52 -10.55
C ILE A 118 -14.97 12.53 -10.26
N ILE A 119 -15.09 13.75 -10.80
CA ILE A 119 -14.06 14.81 -10.69
C ILE A 119 -13.72 15.15 -9.24
N LEU A 120 -14.73 15.26 -8.36
CA LEU A 120 -14.51 15.52 -6.94
C LEU A 120 -13.71 14.40 -6.27
N PHE A 121 -14.02 13.15 -6.59
CA PHE A 121 -13.30 11.99 -6.07
C PHE A 121 -11.83 11.98 -6.53
N LYS A 122 -11.56 12.28 -7.81
CA LYS A 122 -10.17 12.41 -8.30
C LYS A 122 -9.37 13.45 -7.50
N LYS A 123 -9.96 14.62 -7.25
CA LYS A 123 -9.32 15.70 -6.49
C LYS A 123 -9.08 15.28 -5.04
N LEU A 124 -10.07 14.65 -4.41
CA LEU A 124 -9.94 14.14 -3.04
C LEU A 124 -8.82 13.10 -2.93
N VAL A 125 -8.78 12.11 -3.82
CA VAL A 125 -7.72 11.07 -3.84
C VAL A 125 -6.34 11.70 -4.00
N LEU A 126 -6.20 12.68 -4.89
CA LEU A 126 -4.94 13.40 -5.05
C LEU A 126 -4.51 14.10 -3.76
N ILE A 127 -5.43 14.84 -3.12
CA ILE A 127 -5.16 15.56 -1.87
C ILE A 127 -4.77 14.57 -0.78
N LEU A 128 -5.54 13.50 -0.59
CA LEU A 128 -5.24 12.46 0.40
C LEU A 128 -3.90 11.76 0.12
N ALA A 129 -3.56 11.51 -1.15
CA ALA A 129 -2.29 10.89 -1.52
C ALA A 129 -1.10 11.80 -1.20
N ILE A 130 -1.24 13.12 -1.43
CA ILE A 130 -0.21 14.12 -1.08
C ILE A 130 -0.10 14.20 0.45
N LEU A 131 -1.21 14.37 1.16
CA LEU A 131 -1.23 14.45 2.62
C LEU A 131 -0.61 13.18 3.23
N GLY A 132 -1.04 12.00 2.79
CA GLY A 132 -0.51 10.72 3.23
C GLY A 132 1.00 10.59 2.98
N ALA A 133 1.50 10.99 1.81
CA ALA A 133 2.94 11.01 1.53
C ALA A 133 3.69 11.94 2.49
N THR A 134 3.21 13.18 2.62
CA THR A 134 3.86 14.18 3.48
C THR A 134 3.84 13.76 4.95
N SER A 135 2.72 13.24 5.45
CA SER A 135 2.62 12.71 6.81
C SER A 135 3.55 11.53 7.02
N THR A 136 3.63 10.59 6.06
CA THR A 136 4.54 9.45 6.14
C THR A 136 5.99 9.91 6.25
N ILE A 137 6.43 10.83 5.39
CA ILE A 137 7.79 11.34 5.38
C ILE A 137 8.09 12.14 6.66
N SER A 138 7.21 13.07 7.04
CA SER A 138 7.42 13.91 8.24
C SER A 138 7.51 13.08 9.51
N LEU A 139 6.60 12.11 9.69
CA LEU A 139 6.61 11.23 10.86
C LEU A 139 7.78 10.23 10.82
N MET A 140 8.22 9.80 9.64
CA MET A 140 9.43 8.99 9.49
C MET A 140 10.68 9.76 9.92
N ILE A 141 10.79 11.05 9.58
CA ILE A 141 11.90 11.91 10.03
C ILE A 141 11.86 12.09 11.54
N ILE A 142 10.68 12.38 12.12
CA ILE A 142 10.51 12.50 13.58
C ILE A 142 10.90 11.19 14.27
N GLY A 143 10.45 10.06 13.74
CA GLY A 143 10.81 8.74 14.25
C GLY A 143 12.32 8.48 14.21
N PHE A 144 12.98 8.77 13.09
CA PHE A 144 14.44 8.66 12.96
C PHE A 144 15.19 9.49 14.01
N LEU A 145 14.75 10.74 14.25
CA LEU A 145 15.32 11.61 15.27
C LEU A 145 14.99 11.20 16.71
N SER A 146 14.00 10.34 16.93
CA SER A 146 13.67 9.84 18.27
C SER A 146 14.49 8.62 18.68
N VAL A 147 15.12 7.95 17.71
CA VAL A 147 15.95 6.75 17.91
C VAL A 147 17.43 7.10 18.10
N HIS A 148 17.84 8.30 17.69
CA HIS A 148 19.22 8.80 17.71
C HIS A 148 19.34 10.05 18.58
#